data_AF-A0A5P3XGD4-F1
#
_entry.id   AF-A0A5P3XGD4-F1
#
_cell.length_a   1.000
_cell.length_b   1.000
_cell.length_c   1.000
_cell.angle_alpha   90.00
_cell.angle_beta   90.00
_cell.angle_gamma   90.00
#
_symmetry.space_group_name_H-M   'P 1'
#
loop_
_entity.id
_entity.type
_entity.pdbx_description
1 polymer ?
#
loop_
_entity_poly.entity_id
_entity_poly.type
_entity_poly.pdbx_seq_one_letter_code
_entity_poly.pdbx_strand_id
1 'polypeptide(L)' 'MARKAMVVKQQKKQKYATREYTRCTICGRPHSVSFSMISMF' A
#
# COMPACT_ATOMS: atom_id res chain seq x y z
N MET A 1 -6.65 11.31 -0.25
CA MET A 1 -5.54 11.08 0.71
C MET A 1 -5.73 9.74 1.39
N ALA A 2 -4.66 8.99 1.68
CA ALA A 2 -4.78 7.68 2.31
C ALA A 2 -5.27 7.80 3.77
N ARG A 3 -6.25 6.98 4.18
CA ARG A 3 -6.61 6.86 5.60
C ARG A 3 -5.42 6.25 6.35
N LYS A 4 -4.88 6.94 7.36
CA LYS A 4 -3.76 6.45 8.20
C LYS A 4 -4.00 5.05 8.76
N ALA A 5 -5.22 4.78 9.23
CA ALA A 5 -5.62 3.46 9.71
C ALA A 5 -5.47 2.34 8.65
N MET A 6 -5.70 2.65 7.37
CA MET A 6 -5.58 1.68 6.29
C MET A 6 -4.12 1.36 5.96
N VAL A 7 -3.22 2.34 6.09
CA VAL A 7 -1.78 2.15 5.90
C VAL A 7 -1.21 1.24 7.00
N VAL A 8 -1.55 1.52 8.26
CA VAL A 8 -1.15 0.68 9.40
C VAL A 8 -1.71 -0.73 9.27
N LYS A 9 -2.96 -0.89 8.82
CA LYS A 9 -3.55 -2.21 8.57
C LYS A 9 -2.78 -3.00 7.50
N GLN A 10 -2.26 -2.34 6.48
CA GLN A 10 -1.50 -2.98 5.39
C GLN A 10 -0.08 -3.36 5.81
N GLN A 11 0.56 -2.59 6.68
CA GLN A 11 1.88 -2.91 7.24
C GLN A 11 1.84 -4.12 8.19
N LYS A 12 0.69 -4.39 8.81
CA LYS A 12 0.50 -5.58 9.63
C LYS A 12 0.44 -6.83 8.76
N LYS A 13 1.00 -7.93 9.28
CA LYS A 13 0.91 -9.27 8.66
C LYS A 13 -0.54 -9.63 8.40
N GLN A 14 -0.88 -9.87 7.14
CA GLN A 14 -2.24 -10.30 6.77
C GLN A 14 -2.43 -11.78 7.10
N LYS A 15 -3.66 -12.16 7.44
CA LYS A 15 -4.03 -13.56 7.70
C LYS A 15 -3.94 -14.44 6.43
N TYR A 16 -4.13 -13.83 5.25
CA TYR A 16 -4.13 -14.51 3.96
C TYR A 16 -3.39 -13.66 2.93
N ALA A 17 -2.58 -14.30 2.07
CA ALA A 17 -1.78 -13.64 1.05
C ALA A 17 -2.62 -12.90 0.00
N THR A 18 -3.84 -13.38 -0.29
CA THR A 18 -4.80 -12.72 -1.19
C THR A 18 -5.25 -11.32 -0.73
N ARG A 19 -4.98 -10.94 0.53
CA ARG A 19 -5.32 -9.62 1.08
C ARG A 19 -4.20 -8.59 0.92
N GLU A 20 -3.06 -8.98 0.38
CA GLU A 20 -1.97 -8.05 0.08
C GLU A 20 -2.27 -7.31 -1.21
N TYR A 21 -2.17 -5.99 -1.17
CA TYR A 21 -2.34 -5.11 -2.32
C TYR A 21 -1.29 -4.02 -2.25
N THR A 22 -0.91 -3.49 -3.41
CA THR A 22 0.09 -2.43 -3.53
C THR A 22 -0.54 -1.07 -3.20
N ARG A 23 0.26 -0.23 -2.54
CA ARG A 23 -0.05 1.18 -2.31
C ARG A 23 1.16 2.03 -2.70
N CYS A 24 0.92 3.27 -3.09
CA CYS A 24 1.98 4.24 -3.31
C CYS A 24 2.75 4.53 -2.01
N THR A 25 4.09 4.54 -2.07
CA THR A 25 4.98 4.83 -0.94
C THR A 25 4.97 6.31 -0.54
N ILE A 26 4.77 7.22 -1.50
CA ILE A 26 4.79 8.67 -1.30
C ILE A 26 3.46 9.17 -0.71
N CYS A 27 2.32 8.72 -1.25
CA CYS A 27 1.00 9.27 -0.90
C CYS A 27 -0.02 8.25 -0.37
N GLY A 28 0.29 6.95 -0.37
CA GLY A 28 -0.59 5.89 0.15
C GLY A 28 -1.84 5.61 -0.69
N ARG A 29 -1.88 6.03 -1.97
CA ARG A 29 -3.04 5.77 -2.83
C ARG A 29 -3.16 4.26 -3.16
N PRO A 30 -4.36 3.66 -3.06
CA PRO A 30 -4.58 2.23 -3.34
C PRO A 30 -4.79 1.88 -4.82
N HIS A 31 -5.13 2.86 -5.66
CA HIS A 31 -5.31 2.66 -7.11
C HIS A 31 -4.40 3.62 -7.88
N SER A 32 -4.04 3.25 -9.11
CA SER A 32 -3.09 3.98 -9.96
C SER A 32 -1.69 4.06 -9.32
N VAL A 33 -1.22 2.94 -8.75
CA VAL A 33 0.16 2.82 -8.32
C VAL A 33 1.00 2.60 -9.58
N SER A 34 1.57 3.67 -10.13
CA SER A 34 2.54 3.58 -11.22
C SER A 34 3.73 2.76 -10.72
N PHE A 35 4.21 1.80 -11.51
CA PHE A 35 5.33 0.93 -11.13
C PHE A 35 6.57 1.73 -10.67
N SER A 36 6.79 2.91 -11.27
CA SER A 36 7.84 3.87 -10.90
C SER A 36 7.75 4.43 -9.47
N MET A 37 6.57 4.38 -8.83
CA MET A 37 6.37 4.83 -7.44
C MET A 37 6.49 3.69 -6.43
N ILE A 38 6.67 2.44 -6.87
CA ILE A 38 6.87 1.26 -6.00
C ILE A 38 8.37 1.03 -5.77
N SER A 39 9.20 1.40 -6.75
CA SER A 39 10.66 1.33 -6.70
C SER A 39 11.28 2.68 -6.29
N MET A 40 11.29 2.98 -4.99
CA MET A 40 12.28 3.91 -4.40
C MET A 40 13.06 3.16 -3.31
N PHE A 41 13.63 2.02 -3.70
CA PHE A 41 14.95 1.61 -3.24
C PHE A 41 15.95 2.01 -4.33
#